data_AF-I2E186-F1
#
_entry.id   AF-I2E186-F1
#
_cell.length_a   1.000
_cell.length_b   1.000
_cell.length_c   1.000
_cell.angle_alpha   90.00
_cell.angle_beta   90.00
_cell.angle_gamma   90.00
#
_symmetry.space_group_name_H-M   'P 1'
#
loop_
_entity.id
_entity.type
_entity.pdbx_description
1 polymer ?
#
loop_
_entity_poly.entity_id
_entity_poly.type
_entity_poly.pdbx_seq_one_letter_code
_entity_poly.pdbx_strand_id
1 'polypeptide(L)'
;MLAHLSLQIFPLRLGDCFNAFFFGVEGQQTKFNATDPGNIINKVAAAIVPLLDGPAFATGKTPYLKILIDDCEALTPLQQQFLNTLVRKTRGNVKWVLAYIGGLYDTIRTVIPGQSLSNADRDVENLDSASDTEFGTLCENVSSLRLYYALPEALREGLKRKDPLAAFSLKRRLGKFSVNDIIERVIEAGHSDGRERLIALADDAQEFLSINLSKADQDQFPLHRKSRPYAEGLALALMKPESKRRPLSTAEAMLLKRSIARKQSWAFLEACRILRLHDYPYVGHQIIIQLSDVCIRDFLDIMGEIFRRAVTASGDPSRLLDFINSEASIPIEQQRQAVNAASQKKLDGLEALSHPYEEESVRMVRAFGYLTARLQTEFADENALGTTERGIFKIELNEMRTLAARLEYPSGKMDEVLRRAEKDGFIREVSAAGELEVERADGASKEMSIRLHRRFAPYFRCSYRGPYVTNTVPAARVVDLLFNRHRNPEEWADAVYKELVARPALKAEYQQHSLFDGDTQ
;
A
#
# COMPACT_ATOMS: atom_id res chain seq x y z
N MET A 1 -12.77 -28.57 -19.42
CA MET A 1 -13.53 -27.32 -19.23
C MET A 1 -13.93 -27.28 -17.76
N LEU A 2 -13.20 -26.53 -16.92
CA LEU A 2 -13.51 -26.34 -15.50
C LEU A 2 -14.52 -25.21 -15.42
N ALA A 3 -15.79 -25.53 -15.21
CA ALA A 3 -16.79 -24.50 -14.95
C ALA A 3 -16.68 -24.08 -13.48
N HIS A 4 -16.16 -22.88 -13.24
CA HIS A 4 -16.05 -22.29 -11.91
C HIS A 4 -17.34 -21.54 -11.58
N LEU A 5 -18.13 -22.07 -10.65
CA LEU A 5 -19.15 -21.29 -9.95
C LEU A 5 -18.50 -20.66 -8.72
N SER A 6 -18.45 -19.33 -8.66
CA SER A 6 -17.94 -18.57 -7.52
C SER A 6 -19.13 -17.87 -6.85
N LEU A 7 -19.51 -18.34 -5.67
CA LEU A 7 -20.47 -17.63 -4.81
C LEU A 7 -19.68 -16.69 -3.90
N GLN A 8 -19.86 -15.38 -4.05
CA GLN A 8 -19.30 -14.36 -3.15
C GLN A 8 -20.39 -13.85 -2.21
N ILE A 9 -20.15 -13.92 -0.90
CA ILE A 9 -21.06 -13.41 0.15
C ILE A 9 -20.42 -12.15 0.74
N PHE A 10 -21.12 -11.00 0.68
CA PHE A 10 -20.64 -9.68 1.11
C PHE A 10 -20.98 -9.32 2.58
N PRO A 11 -20.26 -8.36 3.21
CA PRO A 11 -20.23 -8.16 4.67
C PRO A 11 -21.52 -7.66 5.32
N LEU A 12 -22.29 -6.80 4.66
CA LEU A 12 -23.44 -6.10 5.26
C LEU A 12 -24.64 -6.99 5.60
N ARG A 13 -24.58 -8.28 5.23
CA ARG A 13 -25.59 -9.28 5.57
C ARG A 13 -24.96 -10.61 5.95
N LEU A 14 -23.70 -10.65 6.37
CA LEU A 14 -23.00 -11.92 6.55
C LEU A 14 -23.68 -12.78 7.62
N GLY A 15 -24.17 -12.20 8.73
CA GLY A 15 -24.95 -12.92 9.74
C GLY A 15 -26.30 -13.44 9.24
N ASP A 16 -27.07 -12.62 8.51
CA ASP A 16 -28.38 -13.00 7.97
C ASP A 16 -28.27 -13.94 6.77
N CYS A 17 -27.24 -13.81 5.95
CA CYS A 17 -26.91 -14.72 4.87
C CYS A 17 -26.41 -16.04 5.43
N PHE A 18 -25.54 -16.05 6.45
CA PHE A 18 -25.11 -17.30 7.11
C PHE A 18 -26.32 -17.97 7.78
N ASN A 19 -27.19 -17.20 8.45
CA ASN A 19 -28.43 -17.72 9.00
C ASN A 19 -29.42 -18.18 7.93
N ALA A 20 -29.55 -17.50 6.79
CA ALA A 20 -30.40 -17.94 5.69
C ALA A 20 -29.84 -19.17 4.95
N PHE A 21 -28.52 -19.25 4.77
CA PHE A 21 -27.82 -20.35 4.10
C PHE A 21 -27.77 -21.62 4.97
N PHE A 22 -27.64 -21.45 6.29
CA PHE A 22 -27.38 -22.56 7.22
C PHE A 22 -28.51 -22.84 8.22
N PHE A 23 -29.44 -21.89 8.43
CA PHE A 23 -30.52 -21.96 9.43
C PHE A 23 -31.94 -21.65 8.88
N GLY A 24 -32.07 -21.15 7.62
CA GLY A 24 -33.33 -20.94 6.89
C GLY A 24 -34.01 -19.58 7.14
N VAL A 25 -34.76 -19.08 6.15
CA VAL A 25 -35.60 -17.86 6.22
C VAL A 25 -37.04 -18.28 6.56
N GLU A 26 -37.65 -17.57 7.52
CA GLU A 26 -38.93 -17.82 8.20
C GLU A 26 -40.03 -18.58 7.44
N GLY A 27 -40.67 -19.53 8.14
CA GLY A 27 -42.03 -19.99 7.80
C GLY A 27 -42.36 -21.46 8.11
N GLN A 28 -41.37 -22.35 8.17
CA GLN A 28 -41.58 -23.73 8.58
C GLN A 28 -40.62 -24.10 9.70
N GLN A 29 -41.18 -24.43 10.87
CA GLN A 29 -40.47 -24.98 12.02
C GLN A 29 -39.93 -26.39 11.73
N THR A 30 -39.11 -26.57 10.71
CA THR A 30 -38.06 -27.58 10.78
C THR A 30 -36.88 -26.89 11.43
N LYS A 31 -36.84 -26.91 12.77
CA LYS A 31 -35.61 -26.62 13.52
C LYS A 31 -34.48 -27.37 12.81
N PHE A 32 -33.59 -26.65 12.15
CA PHE A 32 -32.32 -27.20 11.68
C PHE A 32 -31.50 -27.43 12.96
N ASN A 33 -31.87 -28.46 13.73
CA ASN A 33 -31.06 -28.98 14.81
C ASN A 33 -29.69 -29.23 14.21
N ALA A 34 -28.63 -28.63 14.75
CA ALA A 34 -27.25 -28.75 14.32
C ALA A 34 -26.94 -30.15 13.74
N THR A 35 -27.21 -30.34 12.45
CA THR A 35 -26.97 -31.60 11.76
C THR A 35 -25.56 -31.52 11.27
N ASP A 36 -24.78 -32.57 11.57
CA ASP A 36 -23.44 -32.86 11.07
C ASP A 36 -23.03 -31.97 9.87
N PRO A 37 -22.02 -31.08 10.03
CA PRO A 37 -21.56 -30.18 8.98
C PRO A 37 -21.41 -30.82 7.58
N GLY A 38 -21.10 -32.12 7.49
CA GLY A 38 -21.07 -32.87 6.23
C GLY A 38 -22.42 -32.97 5.50
N ASN A 39 -23.55 -33.01 6.20
CA ASN A 39 -24.90 -33.07 5.61
C ASN A 39 -25.33 -31.74 4.97
N ILE A 40 -24.82 -30.61 5.45
CA ILE A 40 -25.10 -29.30 4.88
C ILE A 40 -24.46 -29.17 3.51
N ILE A 41 -23.22 -29.66 3.36
CA ILE A 41 -22.47 -29.61 2.10
C ILE A 41 -23.18 -30.41 1.01
N ASN A 42 -23.62 -31.63 1.34
CA ASN A 42 -24.38 -32.47 0.42
C ASN A 42 -25.70 -31.83 0.00
N LYS A 43 -26.39 -31.12 0.91
CA LYS A 43 -27.64 -30.41 0.62
C LYS A 43 -27.42 -29.18 -0.27
N VAL A 44 -26.39 -28.37 0.01
CA VAL A 44 -26.04 -27.21 -0.84
C VAL A 44 -25.64 -27.66 -2.24
N ALA A 45 -24.79 -28.69 -2.34
CA ALA A 45 -24.42 -29.27 -3.63
C ALA A 45 -25.65 -29.82 -4.37
N ALA A 46 -26.53 -30.58 -3.70
CA ALA A 46 -27.75 -31.11 -4.30
C ALA A 46 -28.75 -30.01 -4.73
N ALA A 47 -28.72 -28.83 -4.11
CA ALA A 47 -29.57 -27.68 -4.49
C ALA A 47 -28.97 -26.85 -5.64
N ILE A 48 -27.64 -26.71 -5.69
CA ILE A 48 -26.95 -25.91 -6.72
C ILE A 48 -26.76 -26.70 -8.01
N VAL A 49 -26.43 -27.99 -7.93
CA VAL A 49 -26.14 -28.83 -9.11
C VAL A 49 -27.28 -28.85 -10.13
N PRO A 50 -28.57 -28.96 -9.74
CA PRO A 50 -29.69 -28.88 -10.69
C PRO A 50 -29.88 -27.51 -11.34
N LEU A 51 -29.34 -26.43 -10.76
CA LEU A 51 -29.41 -25.08 -11.34
C LEU A 51 -28.32 -24.84 -12.40
N LEU A 52 -27.38 -25.78 -12.54
CA LEU A 52 -26.33 -25.76 -13.56
C LEU A 52 -26.85 -26.43 -14.84
N ASP A 53 -27.77 -25.77 -15.53
CA ASP A 53 -28.28 -26.26 -16.82
C ASP A 53 -27.60 -25.52 -17.99
N GLY A 54 -27.07 -26.27 -18.95
CA GLY A 54 -26.38 -25.73 -20.12
C GLY A 54 -25.33 -26.66 -20.73
N PRO A 55 -24.97 -26.48 -22.02
CA PRO A 55 -24.08 -27.38 -22.76
C PRO A 55 -22.68 -27.53 -22.13
N ALA A 56 -22.22 -26.54 -21.35
CA ALA A 56 -20.95 -26.60 -20.61
C ALA A 56 -20.95 -27.63 -19.47
N PHE A 57 -22.12 -28.00 -18.94
CA PHE A 57 -22.31 -28.93 -17.83
C PHE A 57 -22.90 -30.29 -18.26
N ALA A 58 -23.28 -30.44 -19.54
CA ALA A 58 -23.85 -31.64 -20.13
C ALA A 58 -22.87 -32.84 -20.27
N THR A 59 -21.67 -32.75 -19.70
CA THR A 59 -20.56 -33.71 -19.91
C THR A 59 -20.63 -34.97 -19.04
N GLY A 60 -21.70 -35.16 -18.26
CA GLY A 60 -21.90 -36.33 -17.40
C GLY A 60 -20.93 -36.42 -16.19
N LYS A 61 -20.13 -35.38 -15.95
CA LYS A 61 -19.21 -35.29 -14.81
C LYS A 61 -19.81 -34.42 -13.70
N THR A 62 -19.77 -34.89 -12.46
CA THR A 62 -20.18 -34.09 -11.30
C THR A 62 -19.29 -32.85 -11.17
N PRO A 63 -19.85 -31.62 -11.10
CA PRO A 63 -19.07 -30.40 -11.02
C PRO A 63 -18.27 -30.32 -9.72
N TYR A 64 -17.14 -29.60 -9.77
CA TYR A 64 -16.38 -29.21 -8.60
C TYR A 64 -16.80 -27.81 -8.15
N LEU A 65 -17.14 -27.66 -6.88
CA LEU A 65 -17.56 -26.40 -6.28
C LEU A 65 -16.39 -25.77 -5.54
N LYS A 66 -16.16 -24.48 -5.76
CA LYS A 66 -15.19 -23.69 -4.99
C LYS A 66 -15.96 -22.62 -4.23
N ILE A 67 -15.98 -22.72 -2.91
CA ILE A 67 -16.67 -21.76 -2.03
C ILE A 67 -15.63 -20.79 -1.49
N LEU A 68 -15.84 -19.49 -1.70
CA LEU A 68 -14.95 -18.43 -1.25
C LEU A 68 -15.68 -17.58 -0.21
N ILE A 69 -15.12 -17.47 0.98
CA ILE A 69 -15.64 -16.62 2.05
C ILE A 69 -14.56 -15.62 2.41
N ASP A 70 -14.91 -14.34 2.31
CA ASP A 70 -14.05 -13.21 2.66
C ASP A 70 -14.41 -12.68 4.06
N ASP A 71 -13.50 -11.92 4.67
CA ASP A 71 -13.67 -11.30 6.00
C ASP A 71 -14.12 -12.28 7.10
N CYS A 72 -13.57 -13.50 7.13
CA CYS A 72 -14.04 -14.53 8.07
C CYS A 72 -13.83 -14.13 9.54
N GLU A 73 -12.95 -13.18 9.85
CA GLU A 73 -12.78 -12.64 11.20
C GLU A 73 -14.01 -11.87 11.71
N ALA A 74 -14.92 -11.45 10.82
CA ALA A 74 -16.18 -10.84 11.22
C ALA A 74 -17.19 -11.87 11.79
N LEU A 75 -16.93 -13.17 11.62
CA LEU A 75 -17.76 -14.23 12.17
C LEU A 75 -17.57 -14.32 13.70
N THR A 76 -18.64 -14.65 14.41
CA THR A 76 -18.56 -14.96 15.84
C THR A 76 -17.67 -16.20 16.09
N PRO A 77 -17.07 -16.35 17.28
CA PRO A 77 -16.21 -17.50 17.57
C PRO A 77 -16.86 -18.86 17.29
N LEU A 78 -18.16 -19.00 17.58
CA LEU A 78 -18.91 -20.23 17.31
C LEU A 78 -19.08 -20.48 15.81
N GLN A 79 -19.32 -19.43 15.00
CA GLN A 79 -19.42 -19.54 13.54
C GLN A 79 -18.07 -19.89 12.91
N GLN A 80 -16.96 -19.32 13.42
CA GLN A 80 -15.60 -19.67 12.98
C GLN A 80 -15.30 -21.15 13.26
N GLN A 81 -15.60 -21.64 14.46
CA GLN A 81 -15.46 -23.06 14.80
C GLN A 81 -16.32 -23.98 13.93
N PHE A 82 -17.55 -23.54 13.61
CA PHE A 82 -18.43 -24.26 12.72
C PHE A 82 -17.85 -24.35 11.30
N LEU A 83 -17.33 -23.24 10.78
CA LEU A 83 -16.68 -23.18 9.48
C LEU A 83 -15.43 -24.06 9.42
N ASN A 84 -14.60 -24.06 10.46
CA ASN A 84 -13.48 -25.01 10.58
C ASN A 84 -13.97 -26.47 10.56
N THR A 85 -15.08 -26.76 11.23
CA THR A 85 -15.66 -28.11 11.22
C THR A 85 -16.10 -28.51 9.82
N LEU A 86 -16.69 -27.58 9.05
CA LEU A 86 -17.05 -27.80 7.64
C LEU A 86 -15.80 -28.11 6.81
N VAL A 87 -14.76 -27.29 6.88
CA VAL A 87 -13.51 -27.52 6.13
C VAL A 87 -12.95 -28.91 6.42
N ARG A 88 -12.82 -29.27 7.71
CA ARG A 88 -12.30 -30.58 8.14
C ARG A 88 -13.16 -31.78 7.72
N LYS A 89 -14.49 -31.61 7.69
CA LYS A 89 -15.42 -32.71 7.34
C LYS A 89 -15.72 -32.79 5.85
N THR A 90 -15.31 -31.80 5.07
CA THR A 90 -15.56 -31.78 3.62
C THR A 90 -14.89 -32.98 2.96
N ARG A 91 -15.71 -33.78 2.27
CA ARG A 91 -15.28 -34.90 1.43
C ARG A 91 -15.89 -34.72 0.05
N GLY A 92 -15.14 -35.04 -1.00
CA GLY A 92 -15.63 -34.99 -2.38
C GLY A 92 -15.29 -33.69 -3.12
N ASN A 93 -16.20 -33.22 -3.98
CA ASN A 93 -15.90 -32.23 -5.02
C ASN A 93 -16.01 -30.76 -4.58
N VAL A 94 -15.83 -30.45 -3.29
CA VAL A 94 -15.94 -29.08 -2.75
C VAL A 94 -14.59 -28.63 -2.21
N LYS A 95 -14.13 -27.44 -2.64
CA LYS A 95 -12.94 -26.77 -2.08
C LYS A 95 -13.36 -25.47 -1.41
N TRP A 96 -12.90 -25.25 -0.19
CA TRP A 96 -13.10 -24.01 0.56
C TRP A 96 -11.87 -23.11 0.39
N VAL A 97 -12.12 -21.81 0.23
CA VAL A 97 -11.11 -20.76 0.32
C VAL A 97 -11.62 -19.74 1.31
N LEU A 98 -10.93 -19.63 2.43
CA LEU A 98 -11.26 -18.69 3.50
C LEU A 98 -10.22 -17.59 3.49
N ALA A 99 -10.66 -16.35 3.43
CA ALA A 99 -9.82 -15.19 3.66
C ALA A 99 -10.19 -14.57 5.00
N TYR A 100 -9.17 -14.23 5.78
CA TYR A 100 -9.30 -13.64 7.10
C TYR A 100 -8.04 -12.85 7.46
N ILE A 101 -8.20 -11.93 8.40
CA ILE A 101 -7.07 -11.22 9.00
C ILE A 101 -6.42 -12.11 10.08
N GLY A 102 -5.09 -12.26 10.01
CA GLY A 102 -4.29 -13.02 10.99
C GLY A 102 -4.58 -12.61 12.44
N GLY A 103 -4.70 -13.62 13.32
CA GLY A 103 -4.95 -13.43 14.76
C GLY A 103 -6.40 -13.08 15.15
N LEU A 104 -7.29 -12.76 14.20
CA LEU A 104 -8.70 -12.44 14.49
C LEU A 104 -9.68 -13.58 14.13
N TYR A 105 -9.18 -14.59 13.41
CA TYR A 105 -9.90 -15.81 13.10
C TYR A 105 -9.28 -17.00 13.85
N ASP A 106 -10.10 -17.76 14.58
CA ASP A 106 -9.71 -19.03 15.17
C ASP A 106 -9.47 -20.03 14.04
N THR A 107 -8.20 -20.28 13.74
CA THR A 107 -7.82 -21.18 12.65
C THR A 107 -7.78 -22.65 13.08
N ILE A 108 -8.01 -22.99 14.35
CA ILE A 108 -7.67 -24.31 14.89
C ILE A 108 -8.91 -25.05 15.38
N ARG A 109 -9.75 -24.38 16.19
CA ARG A 109 -10.81 -25.10 16.93
C ARG A 109 -11.96 -25.45 16.02
N THR A 110 -12.53 -26.64 16.23
CA THR A 110 -13.79 -27.07 15.62
C THR A 110 -14.85 -27.19 16.71
N VAL A 111 -16.12 -27.33 16.32
CA VAL A 111 -17.20 -27.58 17.30
C VAL A 111 -17.17 -29.02 17.84
N ILE A 112 -16.32 -29.89 17.29
CA ILE A 112 -16.18 -31.28 17.72
C ILE A 112 -15.00 -31.36 18.70
N PRO A 113 -15.23 -31.71 19.98
CA PRO A 113 -14.17 -31.83 20.98
C PRO A 113 -13.06 -32.79 20.53
N GLY A 114 -11.80 -32.39 20.74
CA GLY A 114 -10.63 -33.18 20.35
C GLY A 114 -10.33 -33.25 18.85
N GLN A 115 -11.12 -32.55 18.01
CA GLN A 115 -10.82 -32.40 16.58
C GLN A 115 -10.40 -30.95 16.31
N SER A 116 -9.15 -30.76 15.92
CA SER A 116 -8.62 -29.47 15.46
C SER A 116 -8.35 -29.51 13.97
N LEU A 117 -8.39 -28.35 13.31
CA LEU A 117 -7.85 -28.20 11.97
C LEU A 117 -6.32 -28.22 12.03
N SER A 118 -5.70 -28.92 11.09
CA SER A 118 -4.24 -29.00 10.95
C SER A 118 -3.82 -28.60 9.54
N ASN A 119 -2.52 -28.42 9.31
CA ASN A 119 -1.97 -28.16 7.98
C ASN A 119 -2.09 -29.37 7.04
N ALA A 120 -2.49 -30.55 7.53
CA ALA A 120 -2.85 -31.68 6.67
C ALA A 120 -4.26 -31.53 6.07
N ASP A 121 -5.11 -30.67 6.67
CA ASP A 121 -6.49 -30.44 6.25
C ASP A 121 -6.64 -29.21 5.35
N ARG A 122 -5.59 -28.36 5.25
CA ARG A 122 -5.63 -27.09 4.51
C ARG A 122 -4.26 -26.65 4.03
N ASP A 123 -4.28 -25.84 2.97
CA ASP A 123 -3.16 -25.00 2.59
C ASP A 123 -3.38 -23.60 3.18
N VAL A 124 -2.33 -22.98 3.73
CA VAL A 124 -2.37 -21.61 4.25
C VAL A 124 -1.40 -20.78 3.43
N GLU A 125 -1.93 -19.74 2.78
CA GLU A 125 -1.15 -18.76 2.03
C GLU A 125 -1.15 -17.45 2.82
N ASN A 126 0.03 -17.02 3.26
CA ASN A 126 0.18 -15.71 3.89
C ASN A 126 0.41 -14.66 2.79
N LEU A 127 -0.59 -13.82 2.55
CA LEU A 127 -0.50 -12.74 1.58
C LEU A 127 0.29 -11.52 2.10
N ASP A 128 0.47 -11.43 3.41
CA ASP A 128 1.11 -10.30 4.07
C ASP A 128 2.64 -10.38 4.01
N SER A 129 3.20 -11.59 3.90
CA SER A 129 4.65 -11.81 3.74
C SER A 129 5.17 -11.64 2.30
N ALA A 130 4.33 -11.15 1.38
CA ALA A 130 4.72 -11.00 -0.02
C ALA A 130 5.78 -9.90 -0.16
N SER A 131 6.90 -10.25 -0.78
CA SER A 131 7.92 -9.26 -1.16
C SER A 131 7.36 -8.28 -2.21
N ASP A 132 7.94 -7.08 -2.30
CA ASP A 132 7.62 -6.11 -3.36
C ASP A 132 7.72 -6.72 -4.78
N THR A 133 8.62 -7.70 -4.96
CA THR A 133 8.80 -8.39 -6.25
C THR A 133 7.64 -9.36 -6.55
N GLU A 134 7.24 -10.16 -5.56
CA GLU A 134 6.09 -11.06 -5.69
C GLU A 134 4.80 -10.29 -5.88
N PHE A 135 4.61 -9.22 -5.11
CA PHE A 135 3.47 -8.33 -5.26
C PHE A 135 3.45 -7.65 -6.64
N GLY A 136 4.61 -7.23 -7.15
CA GLY A 136 4.74 -6.70 -8.51
C GLY A 136 4.33 -7.73 -9.59
N THR A 137 4.72 -8.99 -9.43
CA THR A 137 4.30 -10.10 -10.32
C THR A 137 2.79 -10.34 -10.24
N LEU A 138 2.22 -10.32 -9.03
CA LEU A 138 0.78 -10.43 -8.82
C LEU A 138 0.04 -9.29 -9.54
N CYS A 139 0.50 -8.06 -9.38
CA CYS A 139 -0.07 -6.89 -10.05
C CYS A 139 -0.07 -7.04 -11.57
N GLU A 140 1.04 -7.51 -12.16
CA GLU A 140 1.15 -7.74 -13.61
C GLU A 140 0.17 -8.82 -14.08
N ASN A 141 0.17 -9.98 -13.41
CA ASN A 141 -0.71 -11.10 -13.74
C ASN A 141 -2.19 -10.72 -13.64
N VAL A 142 -2.59 -10.07 -12.55
CA VAL A 142 -3.98 -9.61 -12.35
C VAL A 142 -4.39 -8.60 -13.42
N SER A 143 -3.51 -7.66 -13.77
CA SER A 143 -3.80 -6.68 -14.85
C SER A 143 -4.00 -7.38 -16.19
N SER A 144 -3.10 -8.32 -16.50
CA SER A 144 -3.10 -9.11 -17.74
C SER A 144 -4.38 -9.93 -17.87
N LEU A 145 -4.74 -10.70 -16.84
CA LEU A 145 -5.95 -11.50 -16.79
C LEU A 145 -7.21 -10.64 -16.90
N ARG A 146 -7.29 -9.54 -16.15
CA ARG A 146 -8.46 -8.65 -16.20
C ARG A 146 -8.67 -8.07 -17.58
N LEU A 147 -7.61 -7.62 -18.25
CA LEU A 147 -7.71 -7.08 -19.61
C LEU A 147 -8.05 -8.17 -20.64
N TYR A 148 -7.42 -9.35 -20.54
CA TYR A 148 -7.70 -10.49 -21.42
C TYR A 148 -9.15 -10.94 -21.34
N TYR A 149 -9.70 -11.09 -20.13
CA TYR A 149 -11.07 -11.54 -19.92
C TYR A 149 -12.13 -10.44 -20.06
N ALA A 150 -11.74 -9.15 -19.97
CA ALA A 150 -12.60 -8.04 -20.32
C ALA A 150 -12.88 -7.97 -21.84
N LEU A 151 -12.02 -8.56 -22.69
CA LEU A 151 -12.29 -8.68 -24.11
C LEU A 151 -13.35 -9.76 -24.40
N PRO A 152 -14.33 -9.46 -25.28
CA PRO A 152 -15.21 -10.47 -25.85
C PRO A 152 -14.40 -11.59 -26.52
N GLU A 153 -14.88 -12.82 -26.40
CA GLU A 153 -14.17 -14.02 -26.91
C GLU A 153 -13.82 -13.91 -28.39
N ALA A 154 -14.73 -13.38 -29.22
CA ALA A 154 -14.52 -13.16 -30.65
C ALA A 154 -13.32 -12.22 -30.96
N LEU A 155 -12.98 -11.30 -30.05
CA LEU A 155 -11.87 -10.35 -30.24
C LEU A 155 -10.55 -10.84 -29.67
N ARG A 156 -10.54 -11.89 -28.84
CA ARG A 156 -9.30 -12.48 -28.32
C ARG A 156 -8.44 -13.07 -29.44
N GLU A 157 -9.05 -13.42 -30.57
CA GLU A 157 -8.30 -13.84 -31.74
C GLU A 157 -7.41 -12.73 -32.34
N GLY A 158 -7.75 -11.47 -32.12
CA GLY A 158 -6.94 -10.32 -32.53
C GLY A 158 -5.76 -10.00 -31.60
N LEU A 159 -5.59 -10.70 -30.47
CA LEU A 159 -4.49 -10.42 -29.55
C LEU A 159 -3.15 -10.86 -30.13
N LYS A 160 -2.16 -9.96 -30.10
CA LYS A 160 -0.76 -10.25 -30.45
C LYS A 160 -0.16 -11.32 -29.53
N ARG A 161 -0.63 -11.40 -28.29
CA ARG A 161 -0.18 -12.37 -27.29
C ARG A 161 -1.37 -13.18 -26.81
N LYS A 162 -1.34 -14.48 -27.09
CA LYS A 162 -2.44 -15.41 -26.79
C LYS A 162 -2.46 -15.88 -25.34
N ASP A 163 -1.31 -15.85 -24.67
CA ASP A 163 -1.21 -16.19 -23.25
C ASP A 163 -1.90 -15.11 -22.39
N PRO A 164 -2.95 -15.48 -21.61
CA PRO A 164 -3.66 -14.55 -20.74
C PRO A 164 -2.77 -13.87 -19.69
N LEU A 165 -1.66 -14.50 -19.29
CA LEU A 165 -0.73 -13.91 -18.32
C LEU A 165 0.22 -12.90 -18.99
N ALA A 166 0.46 -12.99 -20.29
CA ALA A 166 1.38 -12.11 -21.02
C ALA A 166 0.70 -11.00 -21.83
N ALA A 167 -0.63 -10.94 -21.84
CA ALA A 167 -1.43 -9.98 -22.60
C ALA A 167 -1.08 -8.51 -22.28
N PHE A 168 -0.74 -8.19 -21.04
CA PHE A 168 -0.37 -6.85 -20.61
C PHE A 168 0.94 -6.85 -19.81
N SER A 169 1.76 -5.81 -19.98
CA SER A 169 3.00 -5.61 -19.21
C SER A 169 3.01 -4.25 -18.53
N LEU A 170 3.08 -4.24 -17.20
CA LEU A 170 3.11 -3.00 -16.42
C LEU A 170 4.36 -2.19 -16.74
N LYS A 171 5.52 -2.85 -16.77
CA LYS A 171 6.81 -2.21 -17.06
C LYS A 171 6.80 -1.49 -18.40
N ARG A 172 6.22 -2.12 -19.43
CA ARG A 172 6.14 -1.53 -20.77
C ARG A 172 5.13 -0.39 -20.84
N ARG A 173 3.93 -0.59 -20.28
CA ARG A 173 2.80 0.32 -20.47
C ARG A 173 2.82 1.50 -19.52
N LEU A 174 3.26 1.31 -18.28
CA LEU A 174 3.44 2.42 -17.34
C LEU A 174 4.83 3.06 -17.47
N GLY A 175 5.82 2.31 -17.95
CA GLY A 175 7.19 2.77 -18.15
C GLY A 175 8.10 2.51 -16.96
N LYS A 176 9.41 2.40 -17.23
CA LYS A 176 10.49 2.29 -16.24
C LYS A 176 11.20 3.63 -16.15
N PHE A 177 10.76 4.46 -15.22
CA PHE A 177 11.35 5.77 -14.98
C PHE A 177 12.18 5.76 -13.70
N SER A 178 13.39 6.28 -13.79
CA SER A 178 14.15 6.75 -12.63
C SER A 178 13.62 8.12 -12.18
N VAL A 179 14.02 8.57 -10.99
CA VAL A 179 13.69 9.92 -10.51
C VAL A 179 14.18 10.98 -11.51
N ASN A 180 15.37 10.80 -12.08
CA ASN A 180 15.92 11.69 -13.09
C ASN A 180 15.10 11.70 -14.39
N ASP A 181 14.62 10.55 -14.85
CA ASP A 181 13.74 10.47 -16.03
C ASP A 181 12.43 11.24 -15.81
N ILE A 182 11.89 11.19 -14.59
CA ILE A 182 10.66 11.92 -14.23
C ILE A 182 10.93 13.43 -14.19
N ILE A 183 12.02 13.85 -13.52
CA ILE A 183 12.39 15.28 -13.40
C ILE A 183 12.67 15.88 -14.79
N GLU A 184 13.44 15.20 -15.64
CA GLU A 184 13.74 15.66 -17.00
C GLU A 184 12.45 15.93 -17.79
N ARG A 185 11.49 15.01 -17.76
CA ARG A 185 10.22 15.16 -18.49
C ARG A 185 9.35 16.31 -17.98
N VAL A 186 9.42 16.62 -16.70
CA VAL A 186 8.74 17.80 -16.14
C VAL A 186 9.45 19.08 -16.60
N ILE A 187 10.79 19.07 -16.59
CA ILE A 187 11.63 20.19 -16.99
C ILE A 187 11.50 20.51 -18.48
N GLU A 188 11.36 19.51 -19.35
CA GLU A 188 11.14 19.68 -20.79
C GLU A 188 9.81 20.40 -21.10
N ALA A 189 8.82 20.29 -20.22
CA ALA A 189 7.48 20.81 -20.44
C ALA A 189 7.32 22.31 -20.07
N GLY A 190 8.33 22.97 -19.49
CA GLY A 190 8.20 24.35 -19.01
C GLY A 190 9.50 25.15 -18.94
N HIS A 191 9.39 26.46 -18.67
CA HIS A 191 10.50 27.38 -18.47
C HIS A 191 10.33 28.13 -17.14
N SER A 192 11.32 28.02 -16.23
CA SER A 192 11.32 28.69 -14.93
C SER A 192 12.74 28.80 -14.33
N ASP A 193 12.95 29.75 -13.43
CA ASP A 193 14.22 29.88 -12.68
C ASP A 193 14.57 28.59 -11.91
N GLY A 194 13.55 27.90 -11.40
CA GLY A 194 13.72 26.60 -10.73
C GLY A 194 14.28 25.52 -11.67
N ARG A 195 13.87 25.53 -12.94
CA ARG A 195 14.41 24.65 -13.97
C ARG A 195 15.89 24.94 -14.24
N GLU A 196 16.26 26.21 -14.41
CA GLU A 196 17.65 26.60 -14.66
C GLU A 196 18.54 26.20 -13.48
N ARG A 197 18.07 26.41 -12.25
CA ARG A 197 18.75 25.95 -11.04
C ARG A 197 18.96 24.44 -11.02
N LEU A 198 17.95 23.64 -11.35
CA LEU A 198 18.08 22.18 -11.39
C LEU A 198 19.03 21.70 -12.48
N ILE A 199 19.01 22.34 -13.66
CA ILE A 199 19.95 22.05 -14.75
C ILE A 199 21.38 22.34 -14.30
N ALA A 200 21.65 23.52 -13.74
CA ALA A 200 22.98 23.87 -13.25
C ALA A 200 23.50 22.88 -12.20
N LEU A 201 22.66 22.51 -11.22
CA LEU A 201 23.02 21.50 -10.22
C LEU A 201 23.33 20.13 -10.83
N ALA A 202 22.61 19.73 -11.88
CA ALA A 202 22.84 18.46 -12.55
C ALA A 202 24.10 18.48 -13.41
N ASP A 203 24.39 19.60 -14.08
CA ASP A 203 25.61 19.77 -14.88
C ASP A 203 26.86 19.77 -13.97
N ASP A 204 26.81 20.50 -12.84
CA ASP A 204 27.85 20.46 -11.79
C ASP A 204 28.07 19.03 -11.25
N ALA A 205 26.98 18.29 -11.05
CA ALA A 205 27.05 16.90 -10.60
C ALA A 205 27.69 15.98 -11.63
N GLN A 206 27.37 16.17 -12.90
CA GLN A 206 27.96 15.40 -13.99
C GLN A 206 29.47 15.59 -14.04
N GLU A 207 29.95 16.82 -13.94
CA GLU A 207 31.38 17.13 -13.86
C GLU A 207 32.01 16.47 -12.61
N PHE A 208 31.43 16.71 -11.43
CA PHE A 208 31.96 16.16 -10.18
C PHE A 208 32.06 14.63 -10.19
N LEU A 209 31.01 13.94 -10.65
CA LEU A 209 30.99 12.47 -10.69
C LEU A 209 31.94 11.91 -11.74
N SER A 210 32.14 12.61 -12.87
CA SER A 210 33.08 12.19 -13.91
C SER A 210 34.54 12.15 -13.42
N ILE A 211 34.90 13.05 -12.50
CA ILE A 211 36.23 13.14 -11.90
C ILE A 211 36.40 12.12 -10.77
N ASN A 212 35.35 11.91 -9.97
CA ASN A 212 35.45 11.20 -8.69
C ASN A 212 35.02 9.72 -8.73
N LEU A 213 34.34 9.26 -9.78
CA LEU A 213 33.88 7.88 -9.90
C LEU A 213 34.55 7.16 -11.07
N SER A 214 34.77 5.86 -10.91
CA SER A 214 35.23 5.01 -12.02
C SER A 214 34.16 4.93 -13.12
N LYS A 215 34.54 4.63 -14.36
CA LYS A 215 33.58 4.46 -15.47
C LYS A 215 32.50 3.41 -15.16
N ALA A 216 32.88 2.31 -14.51
CA ALA A 216 31.94 1.26 -14.09
C ALA A 216 30.97 1.72 -12.99
N ASP A 217 31.40 2.65 -12.13
CA ASP A 217 30.54 3.28 -11.13
C ASP A 217 29.65 4.34 -11.77
N GLN A 218 30.16 5.08 -12.75
CA GLN A 218 29.39 6.04 -13.53
C GLN A 218 28.23 5.37 -14.26
N ASP A 219 28.42 4.15 -14.79
CA ASP A 219 27.36 3.36 -15.43
C ASP A 219 26.23 2.94 -14.48
N GLN A 220 26.47 2.94 -13.15
CA GLN A 220 25.43 2.71 -12.14
C GLN A 220 24.55 3.94 -11.93
N PHE A 221 25.09 5.13 -12.21
CA PHE A 221 24.33 6.35 -12.30
C PHE A 221 23.79 6.51 -13.72
N PRO A 222 22.60 7.09 -13.90
CA PRO A 222 22.07 7.35 -15.23
C PRO A 222 22.83 8.50 -15.97
N LEU A 223 24.14 8.68 -15.75
CA LEU A 223 24.97 9.74 -16.34
C LEU A 223 25.04 9.67 -17.87
N HIS A 224 24.73 8.50 -18.45
CA HIS A 224 24.71 8.25 -19.90
C HIS A 224 23.30 7.98 -20.46
N ARG A 225 22.24 8.17 -19.65
CA ARG A 225 20.86 8.12 -20.16
C ARG A 225 20.47 9.47 -20.74
N LYS A 226 19.32 9.51 -21.44
CA LYS A 226 18.76 10.75 -22.01
C LYS A 226 18.50 11.87 -20.98
N SER A 227 18.56 11.56 -19.68
CA SER A 227 18.19 12.46 -18.59
C SER A 227 19.40 12.86 -17.75
N ARG A 228 19.45 14.11 -17.32
CA ARG A 228 20.52 14.64 -16.48
C ARG A 228 20.49 14.08 -15.05
N PRO A 229 21.64 14.10 -14.32
CA PRO A 229 21.74 13.54 -12.97
C PRO A 229 21.19 14.50 -11.89
N TYR A 230 19.89 14.83 -11.96
CA TYR A 230 19.25 15.79 -11.06
C TYR A 230 19.29 15.36 -9.59
N ALA A 231 19.01 14.09 -9.32
CA ALA A 231 18.97 13.57 -7.96
C ALA A 231 20.35 13.61 -7.30
N GLU A 232 21.39 13.29 -8.08
CA GLU A 232 22.78 13.40 -7.70
C GLU A 232 23.13 14.87 -7.41
N GLY A 233 22.78 15.80 -8.29
CA GLY A 233 23.08 17.23 -8.11
C GLY A 233 22.44 17.84 -6.88
N LEU A 234 21.18 17.49 -6.60
CA LEU A 234 20.53 17.88 -5.36
C LEU A 234 21.22 17.27 -4.14
N ALA A 235 21.61 15.99 -4.19
CA ALA A 235 22.29 15.35 -3.08
C ALA A 235 23.69 15.94 -2.82
N LEU A 236 24.43 16.24 -3.89
CA LEU A 236 25.73 16.91 -3.84
C LEU A 236 25.60 18.35 -3.33
N ALA A 237 24.51 19.07 -3.62
CA ALA A 237 24.29 20.42 -3.10
C ALA A 237 24.32 20.49 -1.57
N LEU A 238 24.00 19.39 -0.89
CA LEU A 238 24.06 19.27 0.57
C LEU A 238 25.47 18.98 1.11
N MET A 239 26.42 18.61 0.27
CA MET A 239 27.80 18.37 0.70
C MET A 239 28.53 19.67 1.03
N LYS A 240 29.33 19.63 2.10
CA LYS A 240 30.22 20.74 2.49
C LYS A 240 31.13 21.16 1.32
N PRO A 241 31.33 22.46 1.06
CA PRO A 241 32.14 22.91 -0.07
C PRO A 241 33.58 22.39 -0.05
N GLU A 242 34.18 22.19 1.12
CA GLU A 242 35.56 21.69 1.23
C GLU A 242 35.67 20.26 0.70
N SER A 243 34.65 19.43 0.94
CA SER A 243 34.60 18.03 0.48
C SER A 243 34.50 17.91 -1.04
N LYS A 244 34.08 18.97 -1.74
CA LYS A 244 34.00 19.00 -3.21
C LYS A 244 35.30 19.43 -3.90
N ARG A 245 36.24 20.03 -3.16
CA ARG A 245 37.47 20.64 -3.73
C ARG A 245 38.61 19.64 -3.95
N ARG A 246 38.50 18.43 -3.43
CA ARG A 246 39.51 17.37 -3.62
C ARG A 246 38.90 16.12 -4.23
N PRO A 247 39.71 15.32 -4.95
CA PRO A 247 39.30 13.98 -5.35
C PRO A 247 38.90 13.12 -4.15
N LEU A 248 37.84 12.35 -4.30
CA LEU A 248 37.38 11.38 -3.32
C LEU A 248 38.25 10.13 -3.35
N SER A 249 38.56 9.58 -2.18
CA SER A 249 39.09 8.23 -2.05
C SER A 249 38.04 7.19 -2.44
N THR A 250 38.46 5.95 -2.72
CA THR A 250 37.55 4.83 -3.05
C THR A 250 36.48 4.59 -1.98
N ALA A 251 36.84 4.72 -0.70
CA ALA A 251 35.91 4.58 0.42
C ALA A 251 34.85 5.70 0.43
N GLU A 252 35.29 6.95 0.24
CA GLU A 252 34.40 8.12 0.17
C GLU A 252 33.47 8.05 -1.04
N ALA A 253 33.98 7.61 -2.20
CA ALA A 253 33.17 7.36 -3.38
C ALA A 253 32.09 6.30 -3.09
N MET A 254 32.42 5.20 -2.43
CA MET A 254 31.43 4.18 -2.05
C MET A 254 30.35 4.72 -1.11
N LEU A 255 30.74 5.52 -0.12
CA LEU A 255 29.80 6.18 0.81
C LEU A 255 28.89 7.17 0.08
N LEU A 256 29.45 7.97 -0.84
CA LEU A 256 28.70 8.90 -1.67
C LEU A 256 27.62 8.16 -2.48
N LYS A 257 27.97 7.04 -3.12
CA LYS A 257 27.00 6.24 -3.89
C LYS A 257 25.82 5.80 -3.04
N ARG A 258 26.09 5.27 -1.84
CA ARG A 258 25.05 4.87 -0.88
C ARG A 258 24.20 6.05 -0.43
N SER A 259 24.83 7.20 -0.18
CA SER A 259 24.14 8.42 0.22
C SER A 259 23.18 8.92 -0.86
N ILE A 260 23.63 9.01 -2.11
CA ILE A 260 22.80 9.41 -3.25
C ILE A 260 21.62 8.45 -3.42
N ALA A 261 21.85 7.13 -3.32
CA ALA A 261 20.79 6.13 -3.43
C ALA A 261 19.69 6.30 -2.37
N ARG A 262 20.07 6.66 -1.14
CA ARG A 262 19.13 6.97 -0.02
C ARG A 262 18.39 8.29 -0.23
N LYS A 263 18.98 9.23 -0.98
CA LYS A 263 18.42 10.57 -1.25
C LYS A 263 17.55 10.67 -2.51
N GLN A 264 17.31 9.58 -3.23
CA GLN A 264 16.51 9.60 -4.46
C GLN A 264 15.08 10.12 -4.26
N SER A 265 14.34 9.63 -3.26
CA SER A 265 12.98 10.09 -2.98
C SER A 265 12.95 11.53 -2.48
N TRP A 266 13.97 11.93 -1.73
CA TRP A 266 14.13 13.31 -1.31
C TRP A 266 14.33 14.24 -2.50
N ALA A 267 15.27 13.89 -3.37
CA ALA A 267 15.56 14.68 -4.55
C ALA A 267 14.33 14.82 -5.45
N PHE A 268 13.49 13.78 -5.53
CA PHE A 268 12.20 13.88 -6.18
C PHE A 268 11.29 14.96 -5.56
N LEU A 269 11.10 14.94 -4.23
CA LEU A 269 10.26 15.92 -3.54
C LEU A 269 10.85 17.33 -3.62
N GLU A 270 12.17 17.46 -3.46
CA GLU A 270 12.88 18.73 -3.52
C GLU A 270 12.87 19.33 -4.93
N ALA A 271 13.01 18.50 -5.97
CA ALA A 271 12.84 18.95 -7.35
C ALA A 271 11.42 19.45 -7.59
N CYS A 272 10.39 18.74 -7.12
CA CYS A 272 9.01 19.19 -7.23
C CYS A 272 8.78 20.53 -6.50
N ARG A 273 9.41 20.71 -5.33
CA ARG A 273 9.38 21.96 -4.56
C ARG A 273 10.06 23.11 -5.29
N ILE A 274 11.27 22.90 -5.82
CA ILE A 274 12.02 23.90 -6.61
C ILE A 274 11.23 24.31 -7.85
N LEU A 275 10.58 23.36 -8.51
CA LEU A 275 9.73 23.57 -9.68
C LEU A 275 8.34 24.12 -9.32
N ARG A 276 7.99 24.24 -8.03
CA ARG A 276 6.70 24.71 -7.52
C ARG A 276 5.51 23.93 -8.11
N LEU A 277 5.65 22.62 -8.25
CA LEU A 277 4.59 21.77 -8.77
C LEU A 277 3.46 21.65 -7.76
N HIS A 278 2.22 21.81 -8.20
CA HIS A 278 1.05 21.48 -7.36
C HIS A 278 0.72 19.98 -7.40
N ASP A 279 0.95 19.35 -8.55
CA ASP A 279 0.70 17.92 -8.77
C ASP A 279 2.01 17.19 -9.06
N TYR A 280 2.47 16.45 -8.06
CA TYR A 280 3.74 15.72 -8.16
C TYR A 280 3.57 14.51 -9.10
N PRO A 281 4.53 14.25 -10.00
CA PRO A 281 4.40 13.22 -11.02
C PRO A 281 4.74 11.82 -10.48
N TYR A 282 3.86 11.27 -9.65
CA TYR A 282 3.94 9.88 -9.17
C TYR A 282 3.58 8.91 -10.30
N VAL A 283 4.54 8.61 -11.19
CA VAL A 283 4.30 7.87 -12.43
C VAL A 283 5.29 6.73 -12.64
N GLY A 284 4.93 5.80 -13.52
CA GLY A 284 5.73 4.61 -13.80
C GLY A 284 5.37 3.42 -12.92
N HIS A 285 5.67 2.23 -13.42
CA HIS A 285 5.24 0.98 -12.80
C HIS A 285 5.71 0.83 -11.34
N GLN A 286 6.96 1.19 -11.04
CA GLN A 286 7.53 1.02 -9.70
C GLN A 286 6.83 1.91 -8.67
N ILE A 287 6.59 3.18 -9.00
CA ILE A 287 5.89 4.11 -8.10
C ILE A 287 4.44 3.63 -7.88
N ILE A 288 3.73 3.25 -8.94
CA ILE A 288 2.34 2.77 -8.85
C ILE A 288 2.23 1.52 -7.96
N ILE A 289 3.16 0.56 -8.11
CA ILE A 289 3.22 -0.63 -7.25
C ILE A 289 3.48 -0.21 -5.78
N GLN A 290 4.43 0.69 -5.54
CA GLN A 290 4.76 1.15 -4.18
C GLN A 290 3.62 1.91 -3.51
N LEU A 291 2.90 2.75 -4.25
CA LEU A 291 1.71 3.45 -3.75
C LEU A 291 0.58 2.51 -3.33
N SER A 292 0.55 1.32 -3.93
CA SER A 292 -0.43 0.29 -3.62
C SER A 292 -0.15 -0.39 -2.28
N ASP A 293 1.05 -0.21 -1.71
CA ASP A 293 1.39 -0.63 -0.34
C ASP A 293 1.05 -2.10 -0.04
N VAL A 294 1.41 -2.98 -0.99
CA VAL A 294 1.13 -4.43 -0.98
C VAL A 294 -0.37 -4.78 -0.96
N CYS A 295 -1.25 -3.80 -1.21
CA CYS A 295 -2.69 -3.99 -1.32
C CYS A 295 -3.14 -4.06 -2.79
N ILE A 296 -3.58 -5.25 -3.23
CA ILE A 296 -4.06 -5.45 -4.61
C ILE A 296 -5.30 -4.61 -4.93
N ARG A 297 -6.15 -4.31 -3.93
CA ARG A 297 -7.34 -3.46 -4.11
C ARG A 297 -6.94 -2.03 -4.45
N ASP A 298 -5.97 -1.48 -3.72
CA ASP A 298 -5.43 -0.14 -3.97
C ASP A 298 -4.72 -0.06 -5.33
N PHE A 299 -3.97 -1.09 -5.71
CA PHE A 299 -3.39 -1.20 -7.05
C PHE A 299 -4.45 -1.17 -8.16
N LEU A 300 -5.50 -1.98 -8.01
CA LEU A 300 -6.57 -2.09 -8.99
C LEU A 300 -7.38 -0.79 -9.11
N ASP A 301 -7.55 -0.06 -8.01
CA ASP A 301 -8.16 1.27 -8.05
C ASP A 301 -7.33 2.26 -8.87
N ILE A 302 -6.01 2.33 -8.62
CA ILE A 302 -5.10 3.19 -9.39
C ILE A 302 -5.12 2.80 -10.87
N MET A 303 -5.00 1.51 -11.17
CA MET A 303 -5.04 1.02 -12.56
C MET A 303 -6.40 1.25 -13.21
N GLY A 304 -7.50 1.14 -12.47
CA GLY A 304 -8.84 1.46 -12.95
C GLY A 304 -8.97 2.92 -13.37
N GLU A 305 -8.41 3.85 -12.59
CA GLU A 305 -8.33 5.27 -12.96
C GLU A 305 -7.46 5.51 -14.20
N ILE A 306 -6.34 4.79 -14.34
CA ILE A 306 -5.45 4.87 -15.50
C ILE A 306 -6.16 4.35 -16.75
N PHE A 307 -6.76 3.17 -16.68
CA PHE A 307 -7.45 2.54 -17.81
C PHE A 307 -8.64 3.35 -18.28
N ARG A 308 -9.42 3.93 -17.37
CA ARG A 308 -10.56 4.79 -17.74
C ARG A 308 -10.12 5.99 -18.59
N ARG A 309 -8.94 6.55 -18.29
CA ARG A 309 -8.35 7.67 -19.05
C ARG A 309 -7.71 7.20 -20.35
N ALA A 310 -7.03 6.06 -20.34
CA ALA A 310 -6.25 5.58 -21.47
C ALA A 310 -7.09 4.93 -22.58
N VAL A 311 -8.18 4.24 -22.24
CA VAL A 311 -9.02 3.53 -23.22
C VAL A 311 -10.14 4.42 -23.78
N THR A 312 -10.48 5.53 -23.10
CA THR A 312 -11.65 6.41 -23.33
C THR A 312 -12.99 5.67 -23.31
N ALA A 313 -14.04 6.33 -22.80
CA ALA A 313 -15.37 5.73 -22.64
C ALA A 313 -16.14 5.60 -23.96
N SER A 314 -15.59 4.93 -24.97
CA SER A 314 -16.39 4.42 -26.07
C SER A 314 -16.83 3.00 -25.73
N GLY A 315 -18.11 2.68 -25.87
CA GLY A 315 -18.62 1.31 -25.70
C GLY A 315 -18.14 0.31 -26.77
N ASP A 316 -17.10 0.67 -27.55
CA ASP A 316 -16.50 -0.15 -28.59
C ASP A 316 -15.35 -1.03 -28.02
N PRO A 317 -15.52 -2.36 -27.96
CA PRO A 317 -14.50 -3.27 -27.46
C PRO A 317 -13.22 -3.33 -28.32
N SER A 318 -13.25 -2.85 -29.57
CA SER A 318 -12.06 -2.81 -30.44
C SER A 318 -10.96 -1.91 -29.87
N ARG A 319 -11.32 -0.82 -29.17
CA ARG A 319 -10.35 0.06 -28.51
C ARG A 319 -9.62 -0.62 -27.37
N LEU A 320 -10.29 -1.53 -26.66
CA LEU A 320 -9.64 -2.33 -25.62
C LEU A 320 -8.62 -3.28 -26.26
N LEU A 321 -8.95 -3.86 -27.41
CA LEU A 321 -8.03 -4.72 -28.15
C LEU A 321 -6.80 -3.93 -28.63
N ASP A 322 -7.00 -2.77 -29.24
CA ASP A 322 -5.92 -1.87 -29.66
C ASP A 322 -5.08 -1.43 -28.46
N PHE A 323 -5.74 -1.09 -27.35
CA PHE A 323 -5.07 -0.76 -26.12
C PHE A 323 -4.20 -1.92 -25.66
N ILE A 324 -4.68 -3.17 -25.59
CA ILE A 324 -3.88 -4.32 -25.13
C ILE A 324 -2.71 -4.58 -26.08
N ASN A 325 -2.95 -4.53 -27.39
CA ASN A 325 -1.93 -4.76 -28.42
C ASN A 325 -0.92 -3.60 -28.59
N SER A 326 -1.17 -2.46 -27.96
CA SER A 326 -0.30 -1.30 -28.04
C SER A 326 1.03 -1.54 -27.32
N GLU A 327 2.11 -1.19 -28.00
CA GLU A 327 3.48 -1.20 -27.46
C GLU A 327 3.84 0.15 -26.84
N ALA A 328 3.00 1.18 -27.01
CA ALA A 328 3.26 2.51 -26.52
C ALA A 328 2.98 2.63 -25.01
N SER A 329 3.85 3.36 -24.31
CA SER A 329 3.61 3.71 -22.92
C SER A 329 2.41 4.65 -22.80
N ILE A 330 1.59 4.45 -21.77
CA ILE A 330 0.53 5.37 -21.37
C ILE A 330 1.16 6.72 -21.02
N PRO A 331 0.66 7.84 -21.56
CA PRO A 331 1.21 9.17 -21.29
C PRO A 331 1.35 9.45 -19.78
N ILE A 332 2.47 10.06 -19.38
CA ILE A 332 2.74 10.41 -17.98
C ILE A 332 1.61 11.25 -17.38
N GLU A 333 1.08 12.18 -18.17
CA GLU A 333 0.01 13.06 -17.69
C GLU A 333 -1.25 12.29 -17.29
N GLN A 334 -1.62 11.27 -18.07
CA GLN A 334 -2.77 10.41 -17.75
C GLN A 334 -2.48 9.58 -16.48
N GLN A 335 -1.25 9.10 -16.31
CA GLN A 335 -0.84 8.39 -15.09
C GLN A 335 -0.91 9.30 -13.86
N ARG A 336 -0.35 10.52 -13.95
CA ARG A 336 -0.35 11.52 -12.87
C ARG A 336 -1.77 11.86 -12.42
N GLN A 337 -2.63 12.22 -13.37
CA GLN A 337 -4.03 12.55 -13.08
C GLN A 337 -4.79 11.36 -12.46
N ALA A 338 -4.54 10.15 -12.94
CA ALA A 338 -5.16 8.94 -12.38
C ALA A 338 -4.70 8.67 -10.95
N VAL A 339 -3.40 8.80 -10.67
CA VAL A 339 -2.83 8.58 -9.34
C VAL A 339 -3.35 9.61 -8.34
N ASN A 340 -3.41 10.89 -8.71
CA ASN A 340 -4.01 11.94 -7.88
C ASN A 340 -5.50 11.65 -7.62
N ALA A 341 -6.27 11.30 -8.65
CA ALA A 341 -7.68 10.96 -8.48
C ALA A 341 -7.89 9.72 -7.60
N ALA A 342 -7.06 8.69 -7.74
CA ALA A 342 -7.13 7.49 -6.92
C ALA A 342 -6.76 7.77 -5.45
N SER A 343 -5.81 8.68 -5.20
CA SER A 343 -5.42 9.14 -3.87
C SER A 343 -6.56 9.94 -3.22
N GLN A 344 -7.10 10.93 -3.95
CA GLN A 344 -8.24 11.73 -3.51
C GLN A 344 -9.45 10.86 -3.17
N LYS A 345 -9.81 9.91 -4.04
CA LYS A 345 -10.92 8.98 -3.80
C LYS A 345 -10.75 8.16 -2.51
N LYS A 346 -9.51 7.81 -2.11
CA LYS A 346 -9.27 7.11 -0.84
C LYS A 346 -9.54 8.02 0.36
N LEU A 347 -9.21 9.31 0.24
CA LEU A 347 -9.54 10.31 1.25
C LEU A 347 -11.05 10.62 1.28
N ASP A 348 -11.69 10.77 0.12
CA ASP A 348 -13.14 10.99 0.03
C ASP A 348 -13.91 9.81 0.62
N GLY A 349 -13.41 8.58 0.42
CA GLY A 349 -13.96 7.37 1.06
C GLY A 349 -13.88 7.41 2.58
N LEU A 350 -12.78 7.93 3.13
CA LEU A 350 -12.62 8.16 4.56
C LEU A 350 -13.62 9.21 5.09
N GLU A 351 -13.89 10.26 4.32
CA GLU A 351 -14.89 11.29 4.67
C GLU A 351 -16.32 10.78 4.57
N ALA A 352 -16.63 9.94 3.58
CA ALA A 352 -17.95 9.33 3.43
C ALA A 352 -18.30 8.37 4.59
N LEU A 353 -17.29 7.78 5.23
CA LEU A 353 -17.44 6.94 6.41
C LEU A 353 -17.69 7.75 7.70
N SER A 354 -17.43 9.07 7.69
CA SER A 354 -17.40 9.95 8.89
C SER A 354 -18.73 10.24 9.62
N HIS A 355 -19.83 9.54 9.32
CA HIS A 355 -21.09 9.70 10.08
C HIS A 355 -21.01 9.05 11.49
N PRO A 356 -21.76 9.59 12.48
CA PRO A 356 -21.30 10.49 13.55
C PRO A 356 -20.19 9.98 14.51
N TYR A 357 -19.59 8.82 14.27
CA TYR A 357 -18.63 8.16 15.18
C TYR A 357 -17.18 8.09 14.67
N GLU A 358 -16.89 8.63 13.48
CA GLU A 358 -15.63 8.36 12.76
C GLU A 358 -14.83 9.61 12.36
N GLU A 359 -15.19 10.80 12.87
CA GLU A 359 -14.47 12.06 12.62
C GLU A 359 -13.01 12.00 13.12
N GLU A 360 -12.78 11.24 14.19
CA GLU A 360 -11.48 11.04 14.83
C GLU A 360 -10.45 10.39 13.88
N SER A 361 -10.86 9.35 13.14
CA SER A 361 -10.00 8.67 12.16
C SER A 361 -9.62 9.59 11.00
N VAL A 362 -10.58 10.38 10.50
CA VAL A 362 -10.35 11.35 9.42
C VAL A 362 -9.35 12.42 9.84
N ARG A 363 -9.58 13.01 11.02
CA ARG A 363 -8.71 14.03 11.60
C ARG A 363 -7.30 13.47 11.85
N MET A 364 -7.21 12.24 12.34
CA MET A 364 -5.94 11.55 12.56
C MET A 364 -5.15 11.38 11.25
N VAL A 365 -5.76 10.81 10.21
CA VAL A 365 -5.12 10.58 8.91
C VAL A 365 -4.62 11.88 8.30
N ARG A 366 -5.45 12.94 8.33
CA ARG A 366 -5.06 14.27 7.83
C ARG A 366 -3.86 14.82 8.62
N ALA A 367 -3.93 14.81 9.94
CA ALA A 367 -2.90 15.40 10.81
C ALA A 367 -1.55 14.70 10.66
N PHE A 368 -1.54 13.35 10.65
CA PHE A 368 -0.31 12.59 10.37
C PHE A 368 0.16 12.76 8.93
N GLY A 369 -0.74 13.02 7.98
CA GLY A 369 -0.42 13.24 6.57
C GLY A 369 0.36 14.53 6.38
N TYR A 370 -0.16 15.62 6.95
CA TYR A 370 0.52 16.91 6.98
C TYR A 370 1.84 16.84 7.75
N LEU A 371 1.86 16.17 8.92
CA LEU A 371 3.09 16.00 9.69
C LEU A 371 4.16 15.23 8.89
N THR A 372 3.77 14.15 8.20
CA THR A 372 4.66 13.39 7.31
C THR A 372 5.19 14.26 6.17
N ALA A 373 4.32 15.02 5.52
CA ALA A 373 4.71 15.93 4.45
C ALA A 373 5.74 16.96 4.94
N ARG A 374 5.51 17.60 6.09
CA ARG A 374 6.47 18.55 6.67
C ARG A 374 7.79 17.90 7.04
N LEU A 375 7.76 16.75 7.72
CA LEU A 375 8.98 16.01 8.10
C LEU A 375 9.83 15.56 6.90
N GLN A 376 9.22 15.41 5.71
CA GLN A 376 9.89 14.96 4.50
C GLN A 376 10.21 16.08 3.49
N THR A 377 9.69 17.29 3.68
CA THR A 377 9.88 18.41 2.74
C THR A 377 10.53 19.64 3.38
N GLU A 378 10.38 19.81 4.70
CA GLU A 378 11.02 20.87 5.44
C GLU A 378 12.21 20.34 6.22
N PHE A 379 13.38 20.86 5.88
CA PHE A 379 14.63 20.51 6.51
C PHE A 379 15.09 21.72 7.32
N ALA A 380 15.40 21.51 8.60
CA ALA A 380 16.30 22.44 9.27
C ALA A 380 17.67 22.30 8.56
N ASP A 381 18.28 23.43 8.17
CA ASP A 381 19.48 23.48 7.31
C ASP A 381 20.62 22.56 7.80
N GLU A 382 20.73 22.31 9.11
CA GLU A 382 21.74 21.44 9.72
C GLU A 382 21.44 19.93 9.62
N ASN A 383 20.19 19.53 9.38
CA ASN A 383 19.71 18.13 9.42
C ASN A 383 19.31 17.55 8.05
N ALA A 384 19.43 18.33 6.96
CA ALA A 384 19.05 17.94 5.60
C ALA A 384 19.80 16.69 5.07
N LEU A 385 20.93 16.34 5.68
CA LEU A 385 21.74 15.18 5.30
C LEU A 385 21.28 13.85 5.92
N GLY A 386 20.66 13.87 7.10
CA GLY A 386 20.53 12.69 7.95
C GLY A 386 19.48 11.66 7.51
N THR A 387 18.23 12.08 7.29
CA THR A 387 17.14 11.14 6.99
C THR A 387 15.94 11.82 6.33
N THR A 388 15.54 11.31 5.17
CA THR A 388 14.56 11.99 4.30
C THR A 388 13.22 11.29 4.18
N GLU A 389 13.11 10.03 4.61
CA GLU A 389 11.84 9.30 4.63
C GLU A 389 11.39 9.11 6.09
N ARG A 390 11.13 10.23 6.77
CA ARG A 390 10.52 10.25 8.12
C ARG A 390 9.01 10.09 8.03
N GLY A 391 8.38 9.51 9.05
CA GLY A 391 6.92 9.33 9.07
C GLY A 391 6.42 7.99 9.61
N ILE A 392 7.31 7.21 10.25
CA ILE A 392 6.87 6.22 11.23
C ILE A 392 6.67 6.98 12.54
N PHE A 393 5.54 6.78 13.19
CA PHE A 393 5.14 7.45 14.42
C PHE A 393 5.01 6.41 15.53
N LYS A 394 5.89 6.51 16.52
CA LYS A 394 5.81 5.69 17.74
C LYS A 394 4.90 6.38 18.75
N ILE A 395 3.96 5.61 19.28
CA ILE A 395 2.91 6.05 20.19
C ILE A 395 2.96 5.19 21.45
N GLU A 396 3.10 5.82 22.62
CA GLU A 396 3.09 5.15 23.93
C GLU A 396 1.64 4.93 24.40
N LEU A 397 1.07 3.76 24.06
CA LEU A 397 -0.33 3.41 24.33
C LEU A 397 -0.67 3.45 25.83
N ASN A 398 0.24 3.03 26.70
CA ASN A 398 0.00 3.05 28.15
C ASN A 398 -0.13 4.48 28.70
N GLU A 399 0.73 5.38 28.24
CA GLU A 399 0.69 6.79 28.66
C GLU A 399 -0.60 7.44 28.13
N MET A 400 -0.97 7.15 26.88
CA MET A 400 -2.22 7.63 26.30
C MET A 400 -3.46 7.13 27.07
N ARG A 401 -3.54 5.83 27.39
CA ARG A 401 -4.64 5.24 28.17
C ARG A 401 -4.76 5.89 29.55
N THR A 402 -3.62 6.09 30.21
CA THR A 402 -3.56 6.75 31.52
C THR A 402 -4.05 8.19 31.45
N LEU A 403 -3.61 8.94 30.44
CA LEU A 403 -4.03 10.33 30.24
C LEU A 403 -5.52 10.43 29.88
N ALA A 404 -6.01 9.55 29.00
CA ALA A 404 -7.41 9.52 28.62
C ALA A 404 -8.32 9.21 29.81
N ALA A 405 -7.93 8.27 30.67
CA ALA A 405 -8.64 7.96 31.91
C ALA A 405 -8.66 9.16 32.88
N ARG A 406 -7.53 9.87 33.02
CA ARG A 406 -7.44 11.10 33.84
C ARG A 406 -8.33 12.24 33.33
N LEU A 407 -8.56 12.29 32.02
CA LEU A 407 -9.42 13.28 31.36
C LEU A 407 -10.87 12.78 31.19
N GLU A 408 -11.22 11.65 31.81
CA GLU A 408 -12.56 11.05 31.81
C GLU A 408 -13.10 10.73 30.40
N TYR A 409 -12.21 10.47 29.43
CA TYR A 409 -12.62 10.01 28.10
C TYR A 409 -13.08 8.54 28.11
N PRO A 410 -13.99 8.14 27.19
CA PRO A 410 -14.50 6.77 27.14
C PRO A 410 -13.38 5.72 27.00
N SER A 411 -13.37 4.74 27.91
CA SER A 411 -12.39 3.66 27.91
C SER A 411 -12.47 2.84 26.62
N GLY A 412 -11.34 2.60 25.96
CA GLY A 412 -11.25 1.76 24.77
C GLY A 412 -11.55 2.47 23.44
N LYS A 413 -12.14 3.69 23.46
CA LYS A 413 -12.43 4.46 22.23
C LYS A 413 -11.17 4.74 21.40
N MET A 414 -10.05 5.01 22.06
CA MET A 414 -8.77 5.22 21.39
C MET A 414 -8.28 3.96 20.64
N ASP A 415 -8.31 2.81 21.31
CA ASP A 415 -7.89 1.54 20.71
C ASP A 415 -8.84 1.16 19.57
N GLU A 416 -10.13 1.51 19.67
CA GLU A 416 -11.11 1.36 18.60
C GLU A 416 -10.75 2.21 17.38
N VAL A 417 -10.45 3.50 17.55
CA VAL A 417 -10.06 4.40 16.43
C VAL A 417 -8.80 3.88 15.72
N LEU A 418 -7.77 3.51 16.47
CA LEU A 418 -6.52 2.98 15.90
C LEU A 418 -6.75 1.67 15.14
N ARG A 419 -7.44 0.70 15.77
CA ARG A 419 -7.75 -0.60 15.13
C ARG A 419 -8.63 -0.42 13.90
N ARG A 420 -9.58 0.50 13.92
CA ARG A 420 -10.44 0.77 12.78
C ARG A 420 -9.66 1.40 11.64
N ALA A 421 -8.81 2.38 11.93
CA ALA A 421 -7.97 3.01 10.92
C ALA A 421 -6.98 2.03 10.27
N GLU A 422 -6.47 1.06 11.03
CA GLU A 422 -5.66 -0.04 10.51
C GLU A 422 -6.50 -0.98 9.64
N LYS A 423 -7.65 -1.44 10.15
CA LYS A 423 -8.57 -2.35 9.43
C LYS A 423 -9.04 -1.79 8.10
N ASP A 424 -9.38 -0.51 8.07
CA ASP A 424 -9.84 0.18 6.86
C ASP A 424 -8.66 0.56 5.92
N GLY A 425 -7.43 0.22 6.30
CA GLY A 425 -6.24 0.38 5.46
C GLY A 425 -5.77 1.83 5.31
N PHE A 426 -6.04 2.68 6.32
CA PHE A 426 -5.58 4.07 6.35
C PHE A 426 -4.19 4.21 6.99
N ILE A 427 -3.92 3.41 8.02
CA ILE A 427 -2.61 3.28 8.66
C ILE A 427 -2.11 1.84 8.55
N ARG A 428 -0.80 1.67 8.73
CA ARG A 428 -0.13 0.37 8.86
C ARG A 428 0.66 0.37 10.15
N GLU A 429 0.55 -0.71 10.91
CA GLU A 429 1.46 -0.99 12.03
C GLU A 429 2.81 -1.47 11.48
N VAL A 430 3.91 -1.07 12.13
CA VAL A 430 5.28 -1.40 11.73
C VAL A 430 6.00 -2.00 12.93
N SER A 431 6.74 -3.10 12.74
CA SER A 431 7.51 -3.72 13.83
C SER A 431 8.85 -3.02 14.07
N ALA A 432 9.44 -3.24 15.25
CA ALA A 432 10.74 -2.68 15.65
C ALA A 432 11.90 -3.09 14.73
N ALA A 433 11.73 -4.11 13.87
CA ALA A 433 12.72 -4.55 12.90
C ALA A 433 12.63 -3.84 11.54
N GLY A 434 11.67 -2.92 11.34
CA GLY A 434 11.41 -2.33 10.02
C GLY A 434 10.81 -3.32 9.02
N GLU A 435 10.50 -4.53 9.47
CA GLU A 435 9.68 -5.49 8.75
C GLU A 435 8.21 -5.04 8.87
N LEU A 436 7.50 -5.10 7.74
CA LEU A 436 6.06 -4.97 7.75
C LEU A 436 5.54 -6.14 8.57
N GLU A 437 4.99 -5.79 9.74
CA GLU A 437 4.21 -6.63 10.64
C GLU A 437 4.88 -7.12 11.92
N VAL A 438 4.10 -6.96 12.98
CA VAL A 438 4.28 -7.53 14.31
C VAL A 438 3.46 -8.83 14.33
N GLU A 439 3.99 -9.92 14.87
CA GLU A 439 3.14 -11.00 15.40
C GLU A 439 2.24 -10.36 16.47
N ARG A 440 0.99 -10.04 16.09
CA ARG A 440 0.15 -9.03 16.75
C ARG A 440 0.34 -8.97 18.25
N ALA A 441 0.74 -7.77 18.66
CA ALA A 441 1.01 -7.38 20.01
C ALA A 441 -0.26 -7.59 20.87
N ASP A 442 -0.12 -8.36 21.95
CA ASP A 442 -1.14 -8.65 22.94
C ASP A 442 -1.91 -7.37 23.35
N GLY A 443 -3.16 -7.48 23.83
CA GLY A 443 -3.94 -6.31 24.29
C GLY A 443 -3.22 -5.50 25.40
N ALA A 444 -2.17 -6.07 25.98
CA ALA A 444 -1.24 -5.51 26.95
C ALA A 444 -0.08 -4.67 26.36
N SER A 445 -0.04 -4.46 25.04
CA SER A 445 1.07 -3.77 24.38
C SER A 445 1.21 -2.33 24.86
N LYS A 446 2.46 -1.97 25.19
CA LYS A 446 2.80 -0.68 25.81
C LYS A 446 2.95 0.43 24.80
N GLU A 447 3.31 0.09 23.56
CA GLU A 447 3.62 0.99 22.46
C GLU A 447 3.09 0.44 21.14
N MET A 448 2.88 1.33 20.17
CA MET A 448 2.53 1.02 18.78
C MET A 448 3.32 1.92 17.85
N SER A 449 3.88 1.37 16.76
CA SER A 449 4.50 2.17 15.70
C SER A 449 3.66 2.11 14.45
N ILE A 450 3.24 3.26 13.95
CA ILE A 450 2.35 3.36 12.80
C ILE A 450 2.94 4.21 11.68
N ARG A 451 2.53 3.96 10.45
CA ARG A 451 2.73 4.87 9.32
C ARG A 451 1.44 5.01 8.53
N LEU A 452 1.33 6.08 7.75
CA LEU A 452 0.24 6.21 6.79
C LEU A 452 0.39 5.25 5.62
N HIS A 453 -0.75 4.86 5.05
CA HIS A 453 -0.81 4.11 3.82
C HIS A 453 -0.22 4.91 2.65
N ARG A 454 0.64 4.30 1.83
CA ARG A 454 1.40 5.00 0.78
C ARG A 454 0.53 5.64 -0.31
N ARG A 455 -0.66 5.10 -0.56
CA ARG A 455 -1.68 5.70 -1.46
C ARG A 455 -2.06 7.14 -1.12
N PHE A 456 -1.80 7.63 0.09
CA PHE A 456 -2.01 9.04 0.45
C PHE A 456 -0.87 9.99 0.02
N ALA A 457 0.27 9.45 -0.43
CA ALA A 457 1.42 10.26 -0.81
C ALA A 457 1.13 11.32 -1.88
N PRO A 458 0.32 11.06 -2.92
CA PRO A 458 -0.06 12.09 -3.89
C PRO A 458 -0.83 13.25 -3.28
N TYR A 459 -1.80 12.97 -2.41
CA TYR A 459 -2.59 14.00 -1.73
C TYR A 459 -1.74 14.89 -0.80
N PHE A 460 -0.96 14.28 0.09
CA PHE A 460 -0.11 15.03 1.03
C PHE A 460 1.22 15.50 0.44
N ARG A 461 1.54 15.14 -0.80
CA ARG A 461 2.80 15.46 -1.49
C ARG A 461 4.05 14.98 -0.74
N CYS A 462 3.99 13.74 -0.26
CA CYS A 462 5.09 13.10 0.47
C CYS A 462 5.70 11.92 -0.32
N SER A 463 6.70 11.25 0.22
CA SER A 463 7.44 10.18 -0.47
C SER A 463 6.57 8.97 -0.76
N TYR A 464 6.70 8.43 -1.97
CA TYR A 464 6.00 7.20 -2.41
C TYR A 464 6.66 5.91 -1.90
N ARG A 465 7.94 5.94 -1.48
CA ARG A 465 8.64 4.76 -0.94
C ARG A 465 8.18 4.40 0.47
N GLY A 466 7.50 5.31 1.15
CA GLY A 466 7.14 5.20 2.56
C GLY A 466 8.31 5.51 3.49
N PRO A 467 8.02 5.74 4.78
CA PRO A 467 9.01 6.12 5.76
C PRO A 467 9.78 4.94 6.37
N TYR A 468 11.04 5.17 6.77
CA TYR A 468 11.87 4.23 7.54
C TYR A 468 12.30 4.78 8.91
N VAL A 469 12.08 6.08 9.18
CA VAL A 469 12.45 6.69 10.46
C VAL A 469 11.26 6.82 11.39
N THR A 470 11.45 6.30 12.60
CA THR A 470 10.54 6.42 13.74
C THR A 470 10.68 7.79 14.43
N ASN A 471 9.53 8.41 14.70
CA ASN A 471 9.40 9.66 15.44
C ASN A 471 8.48 9.40 16.62
N THR A 472 8.97 9.61 17.85
CA THR A 472 8.15 9.42 19.05
C THR A 472 7.22 10.62 19.24
N VAL A 473 5.93 10.40 19.05
CA VAL A 473 4.90 11.43 19.21
C VAL A 473 4.43 11.45 20.67
N PRO A 474 4.37 12.61 21.33
CA PRO A 474 3.90 12.69 22.72
C PRO A 474 2.48 12.15 22.86
N ALA A 475 2.23 11.30 23.86
CA ALA A 475 0.89 10.75 24.13
C ALA A 475 -0.17 11.85 24.27
N ALA A 476 0.17 12.96 24.93
CA ALA A 476 -0.72 14.12 25.08
C ALA A 476 -1.15 14.74 23.75
N ARG A 477 -0.27 14.75 22.74
CA ARG A 477 -0.58 15.29 21.41
C ARG A 477 -1.53 14.38 20.66
N VAL A 478 -1.37 13.06 20.79
CA VAL A 478 -2.28 12.09 20.15
C VAL A 478 -3.65 12.09 20.84
N VAL A 479 -3.70 12.17 22.17
CA VAL A 479 -4.98 12.31 22.91
C VAL A 479 -5.69 13.61 22.51
N ASP A 480 -4.98 14.74 22.46
CA ASP A 480 -5.56 16.00 21.97
C ASP A 480 -6.06 15.88 20.53
N LEU A 481 -5.31 15.25 19.62
CA LEU A 481 -5.75 15.02 18.24
C LEU A 481 -7.04 14.21 18.16
N LEU A 482 -7.17 13.16 18.96
CA LEU A 482 -8.33 12.27 18.90
C LEU A 482 -9.57 12.88 19.55
N PHE A 483 -9.43 13.62 20.66
CA PHE A 483 -10.59 14.06 21.44
C PHE A 483 -10.93 15.55 21.32
N ASN A 484 -10.03 16.39 20.80
CA ASN A 484 -10.31 17.82 20.60
C ASN A 484 -10.79 18.12 19.17
N ARG A 485 -12.10 18.23 18.99
CA ARG A 485 -12.74 18.38 17.67
C ARG A 485 -12.47 19.73 16.98
N HIS A 486 -12.12 20.76 17.73
CA HIS A 486 -11.93 22.11 17.18
C HIS A 486 -10.54 22.35 16.58
N ARG A 487 -9.62 21.37 16.70
CA ARG A 487 -8.25 21.55 16.26
C ARG A 487 -8.11 21.19 14.78
N ASN A 488 -7.63 22.14 13.98
CA ASN A 488 -7.29 21.91 12.59
C ASN A 488 -6.14 20.88 12.49
N PRO A 489 -6.26 19.82 11.66
CA PRO A 489 -5.17 18.86 11.43
C PRO A 489 -3.82 19.49 11.06
N GLU A 490 -3.82 20.55 10.25
CA GLU A 490 -2.60 21.24 9.80
C GLU A 490 -1.91 21.97 10.97
N GLU A 491 -2.69 22.70 11.78
CA GLU A 491 -2.18 23.41 12.96
C GLU A 491 -1.65 22.44 14.03
N TRP A 492 -2.29 21.28 14.17
CA TRP A 492 -1.78 20.22 15.01
C TRP A 492 -0.42 19.71 14.50
N ALA A 493 -0.34 19.41 13.21
CA ALA A 493 0.89 18.92 12.58
C ALA A 493 2.04 19.91 12.76
N ASP A 494 1.78 21.20 12.58
CA ASP A 494 2.76 22.28 12.76
C ASP A 494 3.28 22.37 14.20
N ALA A 495 2.39 22.26 15.18
CA ALA A 495 2.77 22.29 16.58
C ALA A 495 3.66 21.08 16.94
N VAL A 496 3.27 19.88 16.50
CA VAL A 496 4.03 18.65 16.75
C VAL A 496 5.37 18.66 16.00
N TYR A 497 5.41 19.14 14.76
CA TYR A 497 6.64 19.27 13.99
C TYR A 497 7.66 20.15 14.73
N LYS A 498 7.24 21.31 15.24
CA LYS A 498 8.10 22.20 16.04
C LYS A 498 8.64 21.50 17.29
N GLU A 499 7.82 20.74 17.99
CA GLU A 499 8.26 19.97 19.17
C GLU A 499 9.26 18.87 18.82
N LEU A 500 9.03 18.14 17.73
CA LEU A 500 9.94 17.10 17.27
C LEU A 500 11.29 17.73 16.88
N VAL A 501 11.28 18.78 16.05
CA VAL A 501 12.54 19.44 15.62
C VAL A 501 13.28 20.14 16.76
N ALA A 502 12.56 20.67 17.76
CA ALA A 502 13.18 21.35 18.92
C ALA A 502 13.78 20.39 19.96
N ARG A 503 13.42 19.09 19.95
CA ARG A 503 13.93 18.13 20.95
C ARG A 503 15.44 17.90 20.78
N PRO A 504 16.26 18.12 21.83
CA PRO A 504 17.71 17.91 21.77
C PRO A 504 18.13 16.48 21.40
N ALA A 505 17.30 15.47 21.73
CA ALA A 505 17.56 14.06 21.43
C ALA A 505 17.52 13.75 19.92
N LEU A 506 16.75 14.53 19.13
CA LEU A 506 16.78 14.46 17.68
C LEU A 506 18.10 15.00 17.08
N LYS A 507 18.99 15.63 17.88
CA LYS A 507 20.35 15.95 17.44
C LYS A 507 21.33 14.80 17.65
N ALA A 508 21.13 13.93 18.64
CA ALA A 508 22.08 12.86 18.97
C ALA A 508 21.82 11.56 18.20
N GLU A 509 20.55 11.15 18.00
CA GLU A 509 20.22 9.93 17.22
C GLU A 509 20.26 10.14 15.70
N TYR A 510 20.19 11.40 15.25
CA TYR A 510 20.30 11.77 13.83
C TYR A 510 21.71 12.20 13.43
N GLN A 511 22.65 12.23 14.39
CA GLN A 511 24.07 12.07 14.13
C GLN A 511 24.35 10.60 13.73
N GLN A 512 23.70 10.11 12.67
CA GLN A 512 24.51 9.37 11.71
C GLN A 512 25.49 10.41 11.20
N HIS A 513 26.73 10.31 11.68
CA HIS A 513 27.86 11.19 11.37
C HIS A 513 27.64 11.89 10.03
N SER A 514 27.65 13.23 10.05
CA SER A 514 27.86 14.03 8.84
C SER A 514 28.88 13.28 7.98
N LEU A 515 28.57 13.09 6.69
CA LEU A 515 29.37 12.32 5.72
C LEU A 515 30.88 12.65 5.73
N PHE A 516 31.27 13.73 6.41
CA PHE A 516 32.60 14.32 6.47
C PHE A 516 33.05 14.68 7.89
N ASP A 517 32.28 14.33 8.92
CA ASP A 517 32.74 14.49 10.31
C ASP A 517 33.43 13.18 10.69
N GLY A 518 34.68 13.06 10.26
CA GLY A 518 35.58 12.02 10.72
C GLY A 518 35.88 12.23 12.20
N ASP A 519 35.85 11.14 12.96
CA ASP A 519 36.32 11.07 14.32
C ASP A 519 37.74 11.66 14.40
N THR A 520 37.87 12.80 15.06
CA THR A 520 39.14 13.25 15.61
C THR A 520 39.20 12.73 17.05
N GLN A 521 39.57 11.46 17.19
CA GLN A 521 40.34 10.96 18.33
C GLN A 521 41.38 9.96 17.86
#